data_AF-B4MYD2-F1
#
_entry.id   AF-B4MYD2-F1
#
_cell.length_a   1.000
_cell.length_b   1.000
_cell.length_c   1.000
_cell.angle_alpha   90.00
_cell.angle_beta   90.00
_cell.angle_gamma   90.00
#
_symmetry.space_group_name_H-M   'P 1'
#
loop_
_entity.id
_entity.type
_entity.pdbx_description
1 polymer ?
#
loop_
_entity_poly.entity_id
_entity_poly.type
_entity_poly.pdbx_seq_one_letter_code
_entity_poly.pdbx_strand_id
1 'polypeptide(L)'
;MFLGLSAVQGVAKFTNVQCLSLDQNFTTFSLCRLYAVKRDVVEMSLRANIIHFPQYPIEMRMQLLKRASGYKPFLYDVSQRDVCEYLQRRNHPFVNIILNSFANRTNIKKCPLQHELILERFRFPVKALEMLPLPTGDYALYTTFSFDSMERAWVKAYFTLTEFR
;
A
#
# COMPACT_ATOMS: atom_id res chain seq x y z
N MET A 1 14.79 -0.57 -36.29
CA MET A 1 15.10 -1.09 -34.94
C MET A 1 14.11 -0.47 -33.97
N PHE A 2 12.88 -1.01 -33.94
CA PHE A 2 11.85 -0.61 -32.97
C PHE A 2 11.80 -1.72 -31.93
N LEU A 3 12.45 -1.51 -30.79
CA LEU A 3 12.25 -2.36 -29.62
C LEU A 3 10.83 -2.07 -29.12
N GLY A 4 9.89 -2.93 -29.53
CA GLY A 4 8.53 -2.91 -29.01
C GLY A 4 8.58 -3.12 -27.51
N LEU A 5 8.27 -2.07 -26.75
CA LEU A 5 7.83 -2.17 -25.37
C LEU A 5 6.51 -2.94 -25.41
N SER A 6 6.59 -4.27 -25.27
CA SER A 6 5.42 -5.07 -24.94
C SER A 6 4.90 -4.57 -23.62
N ALA A 7 3.73 -3.94 -23.63
CA ALA A 7 2.95 -3.74 -22.43
C ALA A 7 2.82 -5.12 -21.77
N VAL A 8 3.34 -5.27 -20.56
CA VAL A 8 3.23 -6.51 -19.80
C VAL A 8 1.75 -6.72 -19.51
N GLN A 9 1.05 -7.46 -20.37
CA GLN A 9 -0.18 -8.13 -20.00
C GLN A 9 0.23 -9.19 -19.00
N GLY A 10 0.17 -8.84 -17.72
CA GLY A 10 0.49 -9.71 -16.60
C GLY A 10 -0.72 -9.95 -15.72
N VAL A 11 -0.79 -11.13 -15.10
CA VAL A 11 -1.74 -11.39 -14.03
C VAL A 11 -1.12 -10.90 -12.73
N ALA A 12 -1.84 -10.04 -12.02
CA ALA A 12 -1.42 -9.49 -10.73
C ALA A 12 -2.43 -9.85 -9.64
N LYS A 13 -1.94 -10.41 -8.53
CA LYS A 13 -2.80 -10.98 -7.48
C LYS A 13 -2.22 -10.76 -6.09
N PHE A 14 -3.06 -10.35 -5.14
CA PHE A 14 -2.69 -10.33 -3.73
C PHE A 14 -2.51 -11.75 -3.20
N THR A 15 -1.41 -11.97 -2.48
CA THR A 15 -1.05 -13.27 -1.90
C THR A 15 -1.17 -13.27 -0.39
N ASN A 16 -0.92 -12.14 0.26
CA ASN A 16 -1.07 -11.99 1.71
C ASN A 16 -1.26 -10.51 2.10
N VAL A 17 -1.80 -10.28 3.29
CA VAL A 17 -1.78 -8.97 3.94
C VAL A 17 -1.55 -9.14 5.44
N GLN A 18 -0.70 -8.30 6.01
CA GLN A 18 -0.42 -8.28 7.44
C GLN A 18 -0.55 -6.85 7.95
N CYS A 19 -1.16 -6.68 9.11
CA CYS A 19 -1.27 -5.39 9.78
C CYS A 19 -0.86 -5.57 11.23
N LEU A 20 -0.06 -4.64 11.75
CA LEU A 20 0.34 -4.63 13.14
C LEU A 20 0.19 -3.24 13.73
N SER A 21 -0.37 -3.19 14.93
CA SER A 21 -0.26 -2.05 15.82
C SER A 21 0.83 -2.33 16.86
N LEU A 22 1.83 -1.45 16.92
CA LEU A 22 2.87 -1.44 17.93
C LEU A 22 2.46 -0.57 19.13
N ASP A 23 1.55 0.38 18.92
CA ASP A 23 0.96 1.23 19.95
C ASP A 23 -0.58 1.20 19.84
N GLN A 24 -1.20 0.39 20.71
CA GLN A 24 -2.65 0.21 20.74
C GLN A 24 -3.40 1.45 21.28
N ASN A 25 -2.71 2.37 21.96
CA ASN A 25 -3.28 3.66 22.34
C ASN A 25 -3.30 4.64 21.17
N PHE A 26 -2.52 4.39 20.12
CA PHE A 26 -2.56 5.15 18.89
C PHE A 26 -3.57 4.57 17.90
N THR A 27 -3.41 3.30 17.53
CA THR A 27 -4.22 2.68 16.47
C THR A 27 -4.48 1.21 16.75
N THR A 28 -5.65 0.71 16.35
CA THR A 28 -5.95 -0.73 16.29
C THR A 28 -6.46 -1.12 14.91
N PHE A 29 -6.30 -2.38 14.52
CA PHE A 29 -6.84 -2.89 13.25
C PHE A 29 -8.05 -3.79 13.53
N SER A 30 -9.24 -3.35 13.15
CA SER A 30 -10.47 -4.15 13.28
C SER A 30 -10.66 -5.10 12.09
N LEU A 31 -10.05 -4.80 10.95
CA LEU A 31 -10.06 -5.67 9.78
C LEU A 31 -8.71 -5.59 9.05
N CYS A 32 -8.13 -6.73 8.74
CA CYS A 32 -6.95 -6.84 7.89
C CYS A 32 -6.97 -8.19 7.18
N ARG A 33 -7.62 -8.27 6.02
CA ARG A 33 -7.86 -9.56 5.37
C ARG A 33 -7.97 -9.48 3.85
N LEU A 34 -7.60 -10.59 3.22
CA LEU A 34 -7.88 -10.88 1.80
C LEU A 34 -9.12 -11.77 1.67
N TYR A 35 -9.96 -11.46 0.68
CA TYR A 35 -11.15 -12.22 0.31
C TYR A 35 -10.98 -12.79 -1.10
N ALA A 36 -11.03 -14.11 -1.23
CA ALA A 36 -11.10 -14.78 -2.53
C ALA A 36 -12.54 -14.72 -3.04
N VAL A 37 -12.80 -13.85 -4.02
CA VAL A 37 -14.16 -13.63 -4.55
C VAL A 37 -14.50 -14.67 -5.61
N LYS A 38 -13.55 -14.97 -6.48
CA LYS A 38 -13.62 -16.04 -7.49
C LYS A 38 -12.20 -16.45 -7.88
N ARG A 39 -12.08 -17.44 -8.77
CA ARG A 39 -10.79 -17.85 -9.33
C ARG A 39 -10.01 -16.63 -9.82
N ASP A 40 -8.82 -16.45 -9.27
CA ASP A 40 -7.86 -15.38 -9.57
C ASP A 40 -8.35 -13.94 -9.32
N VAL A 41 -9.43 -13.76 -8.54
CA VAL A 41 -9.87 -12.45 -8.07
C VAL A 41 -9.83 -12.42 -6.54
N VAL A 42 -8.87 -11.65 -6.03
CA VAL A 42 -8.69 -11.41 -4.60
C VAL A 42 -8.94 -9.94 -4.30
N GLU A 43 -9.75 -9.66 -3.29
CA GLU A 43 -10.04 -8.33 -2.76
C GLU A 43 -9.35 -8.15 -1.40
N MET A 44 -8.73 -7.00 -1.17
CA MET A 44 -8.17 -6.63 0.12
C MET A 44 -9.10 -5.67 0.84
N SER A 45 -9.38 -5.93 2.12
CA SER A 45 -10.09 -4.98 2.99
C SER A 45 -9.31 -4.75 4.28
N LEU A 46 -9.17 -3.47 4.65
CA LEU A 46 -8.51 -2.99 5.85
C LEU A 46 -9.44 -2.02 6.60
N ARG A 47 -9.45 -2.11 7.93
CA ARG A 47 -10.04 -1.11 8.81
C ARG A 47 -9.10 -0.86 9.98
N ALA A 48 -8.73 0.39 10.16
CA ALA A 48 -7.89 0.85 11.26
C ALA A 48 -8.65 1.90 12.07
N ASN A 49 -8.63 1.80 13.38
CA ASN A 49 -9.22 2.78 14.29
C ASN A 49 -8.09 3.57 14.96
N ILE A 50 -7.99 4.85 14.66
CA ILE A 50 -7.17 5.81 15.40
C ILE A 50 -7.88 6.08 16.73
N ILE A 51 -7.24 5.72 17.83
CA ILE A 51 -7.78 5.87 19.18
C ILE A 51 -7.46 7.28 19.69
N HIS A 52 -6.22 7.72 19.51
CA HIS A 52 -5.76 9.07 19.84
C HIS A 52 -4.91 9.64 18.70
N PHE A 53 -5.24 10.85 18.25
CA PHE A 53 -4.41 11.59 17.32
C PHE A 53 -3.17 12.13 18.05
N PRO A 54 -1.96 11.93 17.50
CA PRO A 54 -0.74 12.47 18.11
C PRO A 54 -0.69 14.00 17.96
N GLN A 55 0.08 14.65 18.85
CA GLN A 55 0.42 16.07 18.71
C GLN A 55 1.52 16.32 17.66
N TYR A 56 2.23 15.26 17.28
CA TYR A 56 3.27 15.28 16.25
C TYR A 56 2.69 14.88 14.89
N PRO A 57 3.28 15.37 13.77
CA PRO A 57 2.96 14.88 12.45
C PRO A 57 3.11 13.36 12.35
N ILE A 58 2.15 12.71 11.69
CA ILE A 58 2.24 11.29 11.38
C ILE A 58 3.10 11.15 10.13
N GLU A 59 4.26 10.53 10.27
CA GLU A 59 5.14 10.16 9.18
C GLU A 59 4.67 8.85 8.54
N MET A 60 4.91 8.72 7.24
CA MET A 60 4.61 7.51 6.47
C MET A 60 5.81 7.12 5.61
N ARG A 61 6.24 5.87 5.73
CA ARG A 61 7.25 5.28 4.86
C ARG A 61 6.66 4.16 4.01
N MET A 62 6.79 4.26 2.70
CA MET A 62 6.38 3.24 1.74
C MET A 62 7.60 2.62 1.08
N GLN A 63 7.75 1.30 1.22
CA GLN A 63 8.83 0.52 0.62
C GLN A 63 8.26 -0.53 -0.31
N LEU A 64 8.73 -0.55 -1.55
CA LEU A 64 8.49 -1.66 -2.46
C LEU A 64 9.64 -2.65 -2.33
N LEU A 65 9.33 -3.92 -2.08
CA LEU A 65 10.30 -5.00 -1.93
C LEU A 65 10.05 -6.07 -2.97
N LYS A 66 11.13 -6.71 -3.44
CA LYS A 66 11.07 -7.88 -4.32
C LYS A 66 11.61 -9.10 -3.58
N ARG A 67 10.98 -10.26 -3.77
CA ARG A 67 11.43 -11.53 -3.21
C ARG A 67 12.64 -12.06 -3.96
N ALA A 68 13.67 -12.39 -3.21
CA ALA A 68 14.84 -13.17 -3.62
C ALA A 68 15.17 -14.14 -2.47
N SER A 69 16.36 -14.07 -1.88
CA SER A 69 16.69 -14.68 -0.57
C SER A 69 16.04 -13.89 0.58
N GLY A 70 14.71 -13.85 0.60
CA GLY A 70 13.90 -12.96 1.44
C GLY A 70 13.39 -11.74 0.67
N TYR A 71 12.57 -10.91 1.32
CA TYR A 71 12.12 -9.64 0.74
C TYR A 71 13.21 -8.58 0.92
N LYS A 72 13.71 -8.05 -0.19
CA LYS A 72 14.74 -7.02 -0.21
C LYS A 72 14.18 -5.71 -0.78
N PRO A 73 14.65 -4.54 -0.30
CA PRO A 73 14.29 -3.26 -0.90
C PRO A 73 14.47 -3.27 -2.41
N PHE A 74 13.49 -2.74 -3.12
CA PHE A 74 13.47 -2.58 -4.56
C PHE A 74 13.30 -1.08 -4.89
N LEU A 75 13.00 -0.75 -6.15
CA LEU A 75 12.97 0.58 -6.78
C LEU A 75 12.48 1.79 -5.93
N TYR A 76 11.63 1.57 -4.93
CA TYR A 76 11.02 2.65 -4.16
C TYR A 76 11.16 2.45 -2.65
N ASP A 77 11.73 3.44 -1.98
CA ASP A 77 11.74 3.63 -0.54
C ASP A 77 11.49 5.13 -0.28
N VAL A 78 10.25 5.47 0.10
CA VAL A 78 9.78 6.85 0.16
C VAL A 78 9.28 7.14 1.58
N SER A 79 9.89 8.12 2.22
CA SER A 79 9.46 8.62 3.54
C SER A 79 8.84 10.02 3.41
N GLN A 80 7.64 10.19 3.96
CA GLN A 80 6.92 11.45 4.05
C GLN A 80 6.78 11.82 5.53
N ARG A 81 7.16 13.04 5.89
CA ARG A 81 7.17 13.48 7.29
C ARG A 81 5.79 13.83 7.84
N ASP A 82 4.84 14.10 6.96
CA ASP A 82 3.48 14.43 7.35
C ASP A 82 2.51 13.87 6.31
N VAL A 83 1.72 12.87 6.72
CA VAL A 83 0.67 12.26 5.89
C VAL A 83 -0.36 13.30 5.46
N CYS A 84 -0.73 14.24 6.35
CA CYS A 84 -1.71 15.27 6.04
C CYS A 84 -1.18 16.27 5.01
N GLU A 85 0.07 16.70 5.16
CA GLU A 85 0.73 17.54 4.16
C GLU A 85 0.80 16.81 2.81
N TYR A 86 1.17 15.53 2.82
CA TYR A 86 1.26 14.73 1.60
C TYR A 86 -0.10 14.59 0.89
N LEU A 87 -1.19 14.37 1.63
CA LEU A 87 -2.52 14.27 1.06
C LEU A 87 -2.95 15.54 0.31
N GLN A 88 -2.43 16.71 0.71
CA GLN A 88 -2.67 17.99 0.03
C GLN A 88 -1.76 18.20 -1.18
N ARG A 89 -0.45 17.94 -1.04
CA ARG A 89 0.55 18.29 -2.06
C ARG A 89 0.71 17.25 -3.16
N ARG A 90 0.59 15.95 -2.83
CA ARG A 90 0.72 14.83 -3.78
C ARG A 90 1.99 14.93 -4.64
N ASN A 91 3.15 15.16 -4.01
CA ASN A 91 4.39 15.52 -4.71
C ASN A 91 5.29 14.33 -5.09
N HIS A 92 4.90 13.08 -4.82
CA HIS A 92 5.69 11.89 -5.16
C HIS A 92 4.96 10.94 -6.14
N PRO A 93 5.47 10.72 -7.37
CA PRO A 93 4.76 9.92 -8.38
C PRO A 93 4.39 8.50 -7.95
N PHE A 94 5.32 7.75 -7.35
CA PHE A 94 5.06 6.38 -6.87
C PHE A 94 3.95 6.32 -5.80
N VAL A 95 4.00 7.20 -4.81
CA VAL A 95 2.98 7.27 -3.76
C VAL A 95 1.64 7.70 -4.36
N ASN A 96 1.63 8.61 -5.34
CA ASN A 96 0.41 8.98 -6.06
C ASN A 96 -0.22 7.79 -6.80
N ILE A 97 0.59 6.96 -7.49
CA ILE A 97 0.11 5.74 -8.15
C ILE A 97 -0.60 4.84 -7.13
N ILE A 98 0.00 4.63 -5.97
CA ILE A 98 -0.58 3.81 -4.89
C ILE A 98 -1.88 4.44 -4.37
N LEU A 99 -1.86 5.69 -3.93
CA LEU A 99 -3.04 6.33 -3.33
C LEU A 99 -4.20 6.47 -4.33
N ASN A 100 -3.91 6.75 -5.61
CA ASN A 100 -4.91 6.85 -6.66
C ASN A 100 -5.55 5.50 -6.97
N SER A 101 -4.78 4.41 -6.85
CA SER A 101 -5.27 3.04 -7.09
C SER A 101 -6.45 2.68 -6.20
N PHE A 102 -6.46 3.18 -4.96
CA PHE A 102 -7.52 2.88 -4.00
C PHE A 102 -8.40 4.08 -3.61
N ALA A 103 -8.26 5.23 -4.28
CA ALA A 103 -8.97 6.47 -3.93
C ALA A 103 -10.51 6.33 -3.86
N ASN A 104 -11.10 5.45 -4.67
CA ASN A 104 -12.55 5.20 -4.69
C ASN A 104 -13.00 4.12 -3.69
N ARG A 105 -12.06 3.52 -2.96
CA ARG A 105 -12.29 2.43 -2.00
C ARG A 105 -11.88 2.80 -0.58
N THR A 106 -11.42 4.03 -0.36
CA THR A 106 -10.98 4.54 0.95
C THR A 106 -11.65 5.86 1.32
N ASN A 107 -11.73 6.11 2.62
CA ASN A 107 -12.09 7.42 3.19
C ASN A 107 -10.87 8.31 3.49
N ILE A 108 -9.63 7.82 3.30
CA ILE A 108 -8.38 8.59 3.46
C ILE A 108 -8.18 9.51 2.25
N LYS A 109 -8.90 10.63 2.20
CA LYS A 109 -8.87 11.57 1.06
C LYS A 109 -8.29 12.93 1.40
N LYS A 110 -8.59 13.43 2.59
CA LYS A 110 -8.22 14.76 3.08
C LYS A 110 -7.95 14.69 4.58
N CYS A 111 -7.28 15.72 5.09
CA CYS A 111 -7.20 15.95 6.52
C CYS A 111 -8.26 16.98 6.99
N PRO A 112 -8.70 16.90 8.26
CA PRO A 112 -8.28 15.93 9.30
C PRO A 112 -8.73 14.50 8.97
N LEU A 113 -7.88 13.53 9.33
CA LEU A 113 -8.20 12.11 9.14
C LEU A 113 -9.38 11.72 10.04
N GLN A 114 -10.15 10.74 9.58
CA GLN A 114 -11.24 10.17 10.40
C GLN A 114 -10.66 9.23 11.46
N HIS A 115 -11.41 9.01 12.55
CA HIS A 115 -11.02 8.03 13.56
C HIS A 115 -11.02 6.61 13.00
N GLU A 116 -12.02 6.26 12.18
CA GLU A 116 -12.03 5.00 11.44
C GLU A 116 -11.47 5.24 10.04
N LEU A 117 -10.39 4.56 9.68
CA LEU A 117 -9.81 4.53 8.34
C LEU A 117 -10.19 3.21 7.65
N ILE A 118 -10.70 3.31 6.43
CA ILE A 118 -11.28 2.18 5.71
C ILE A 118 -10.61 2.05 4.36
N LEU A 119 -10.27 0.83 3.98
CA LEU A 119 -10.03 0.39 2.61
C LEU A 119 -10.92 -0.81 2.36
N GLU A 120 -11.89 -0.72 1.47
CA GLU A 120 -12.88 -1.78 1.30
C GLU A 120 -12.83 -2.40 -0.09
N ARG A 121 -12.72 -3.74 -0.13
CA ARG A 121 -12.87 -4.55 -1.35
C ARG A 121 -11.95 -4.07 -2.48
N PHE A 122 -10.74 -3.69 -2.12
CA PHE A 122 -9.74 -3.19 -3.05
C PHE A 122 -9.20 -4.34 -3.89
N ARG A 123 -9.41 -4.24 -5.20
CA ARG A 123 -8.83 -5.17 -6.16
C ARG A 123 -7.49 -4.66 -6.63
N PHE A 124 -6.67 -5.60 -7.06
CA PHE A 124 -5.35 -5.31 -7.58
C PHE A 124 -5.42 -4.29 -8.75
N PRO A 125 -4.69 -3.16 -8.70
CA PRO A 125 -4.84 -2.08 -9.68
C PRO A 125 -3.95 -2.31 -10.90
N VAL A 126 -4.35 -3.23 -11.80
CA VAL A 126 -3.53 -3.65 -12.96
C VAL A 126 -2.99 -2.46 -13.77
N LYS A 127 -3.84 -1.48 -14.11
CA LYS A 127 -3.43 -0.28 -14.86
C LYS A 127 -2.38 0.58 -14.14
N ALA A 128 -2.39 0.59 -12.81
CA ALA A 128 -1.42 1.36 -12.02
C ALA A 128 -0.02 0.71 -12.06
N LEU A 129 0.05 -0.62 -12.21
CA LEU A 129 1.32 -1.31 -12.39
C LEU A 129 1.91 -1.15 -13.78
N GLU A 130 1.10 -0.98 -14.82
CA GLU A 130 1.61 -0.67 -16.16
C GLU A 130 2.43 0.64 -16.19
N MET A 131 2.24 1.51 -15.19
CA MET A 131 3.02 2.74 -15.01
C MET A 131 4.37 2.50 -14.30
N LEU A 132 4.61 1.29 -13.79
CA LEU A 132 5.82 0.93 -13.03
C LEU A 132 6.60 -0.14 -13.79
N PRO A 133 7.94 -0.01 -13.91
CA PRO A 133 8.77 -1.00 -14.60
C PRO A 133 9.04 -2.22 -13.69
N LEU A 134 7.99 -2.96 -13.32
CA LEU A 134 8.09 -4.13 -12.44
C LEU A 134 8.23 -5.41 -13.26
N PRO A 135 9.36 -6.14 -13.16
CA PRO A 135 9.46 -7.46 -13.78
C PRO A 135 8.55 -8.48 -13.09
N THR A 136 8.39 -9.66 -13.68
CA THR A 136 7.71 -10.78 -13.02
C THR A 136 8.38 -11.16 -11.69
N GLY A 137 7.58 -11.68 -10.76
CA GLY A 137 8.02 -12.14 -9.46
C GLY A 137 7.08 -11.81 -8.31
N ASP A 138 7.53 -12.12 -7.10
CA ASP A 138 6.81 -11.83 -5.87
C ASP A 138 7.31 -10.52 -5.25
N TYR A 139 6.38 -9.72 -4.76
CA TYR A 139 6.61 -8.39 -4.23
C TYR A 139 5.89 -8.18 -2.90
N ALA A 140 6.36 -7.19 -2.15
CA ALA A 140 5.66 -6.66 -1.00
C ALA A 140 5.70 -5.13 -1.00
N LEU A 141 4.59 -4.51 -0.61
CA LEU A 141 4.53 -3.09 -0.28
C LEU A 141 4.42 -2.96 1.23
N TYR A 142 5.47 -2.43 1.87
CA TYR A 142 5.47 -2.13 3.29
C TYR A 142 5.11 -0.66 3.48
N THR A 143 4.09 -0.39 4.28
CA THR A 143 3.69 0.96 4.68
C THR A 143 3.79 1.05 6.18
N THR A 144 4.74 1.84 6.67
CA THR A 144 4.98 2.07 8.10
C THR A 144 4.52 3.47 8.46
N PHE A 145 3.85 3.60 9.61
CA PHE A 145 3.45 4.86 10.20
C PHE A 145 4.23 5.10 11.49
N SER A 146 4.86 6.27 11.59
CA SER A 146 5.65 6.68 12.74
C SER A 146 5.28 8.09 13.19
N PHE A 147 5.53 8.40 14.45
CA PHE A 147 5.58 9.77 14.96
C PHE A 147 6.50 9.78 16.17
N ASP A 148 7.11 10.93 16.45
CA ASP A 148 8.10 11.06 17.52
C ASP A 148 9.24 10.03 17.37
N SER A 149 9.70 9.82 16.13
CA SER A 149 10.75 8.87 15.75
C SER A 149 10.51 7.40 16.13
N MET A 150 9.28 7.03 16.48
CA MET A 150 8.90 5.67 16.84
C MET A 150 7.92 5.10 15.82
N GLU A 151 8.12 3.85 15.41
CA GLU A 151 7.14 3.11 14.62
C GLU A 151 5.93 2.75 15.49
N ARG A 152 4.72 3.00 14.96
CA ARG A 152 3.47 2.85 15.73
C ARG A 152 2.53 1.85 15.10
N ALA A 153 2.53 1.75 13.79
CA ALA A 153 1.76 0.76 13.06
C ALA A 153 2.41 0.49 11.70
N TRP A 154 2.13 -0.68 11.13
CA TRP A 154 2.47 -0.97 9.75
C TRP A 154 1.44 -1.86 9.07
N VAL A 155 1.40 -1.75 7.74
CA VAL A 155 0.65 -2.62 6.83
C VAL A 155 1.62 -3.17 5.79
N LYS A 156 1.62 -4.48 5.60
CA LYS A 156 2.44 -5.17 4.60
C LYS A 156 1.51 -5.92 3.66
N ALA A 157 1.43 -5.47 2.41
CA ALA A 157 0.65 -6.12 1.36
C ALA A 157 1.59 -6.90 0.45
N TYR A 158 1.28 -8.16 0.18
CA TYR A 158 2.08 -9.06 -0.65
C TYR A 158 1.34 -9.39 -1.92
N PHE A 159 2.05 -9.44 -3.04
CA PHE A 159 1.47 -9.72 -4.34
C PHE A 159 2.45 -10.38 -5.29
N THR A 160 1.92 -11.02 -6.32
CA THR A 160 2.72 -11.67 -7.37
C THR A 160 2.35 -11.09 -8.73
N LEU A 161 3.36 -10.98 -9.60
CA LEU A 161 3.25 -10.56 -10.99
C LEU A 161 3.74 -11.70 -11.88
N THR A 162 2.87 -12.21 -12.73
CA THR A 162 3.20 -13.26 -13.70
C THR A 162 2.91 -12.77 -15.11
N GLU A 163 3.65 -13.26 -16.10
CA GLU A 163 3.27 -13.13 -17.51
C GLU A 163 1.92 -13.80 -17.76
N PHE A 164 1.16 -13.30 -18.74
CA PHE A 164 0.06 -14.07 -19.31
C PHE A 164 0.63 -15.33 -19.97
N ARG A 165 -0.02 -16.47 -19.71
CA ARG A 165 0.27 -17.73 -20.38
C ARG A 165 -0.66 -17.92 -21.56
#